data_AF-A0A521LGL0-F1
#
_entry.id   AF-A0A521LGL0-F1
#
_cell.length_a   1.000
_cell.length_b   1.000
_cell.length_c   1.000
_cell.angle_alpha   90.00
_cell.angle_beta   90.00
_cell.angle_gamma   90.00
#
_symmetry.space_group_name_H-M   'P 1'
#
loop_
_entity.id
_entity.type
_entity.pdbx_description
1 polymer ?
#
loop_
_entity_poly.entity_id
_entity_poly.type
_entity_poly.pdbx_seq_one_letter_code
_entity_poly.pdbx_strand_id
1 'polypeptide(L)'
;MSAAPLIISVQQRLRDAGYRDLATPFRMAGVEFQFTGAMLGSAGRGLDLILLFDTTTGDFGDRDASRIRARVEALSRALDITESRYVITSVLVGATLVDGIEALSDTCRVLQVENVALTSDVAIAGGAMLQQMEDQIRVLLPLTLPETTVEIAGGLAPAMDQLISALPKSVDTAMVTALIEAAQRGEEAVTQTAGLLIAAPLSAATDGAHS
;
A
#
# COMPACT_ATOMS: atom_id res chain seq x y z
N MET A 1 -28.52 -14.93 -8.79
CA MET A 1 -27.31 -15.24 -7.98
C MET A 1 -27.06 -14.03 -7.11
N SER A 2 -27.43 -14.08 -5.83
CA SER A 2 -27.21 -12.97 -4.91
C SER A 2 -25.81 -13.16 -4.32
N ALA A 3 -24.80 -12.50 -4.87
CA ALA A 3 -23.49 -12.49 -4.23
C ALA A 3 -23.63 -11.86 -2.84
N ALA A 4 -22.94 -12.40 -1.84
CA ALA A 4 -22.94 -11.83 -0.51
C ALA A 4 -22.55 -10.34 -0.57
N PRO A 5 -23.14 -9.45 0.26
CA PRO A 5 -22.83 -8.01 0.24
C PRO A 5 -21.33 -7.70 0.33
N LEU A 6 -20.58 -8.52 1.06
CA LEU A 6 -19.14 -8.39 1.20
C LEU A 6 -18.37 -8.65 -0.11
N ILE A 7 -18.80 -9.63 -0.91
CA ILE A 7 -18.22 -9.90 -2.25
C ILE A 7 -18.39 -8.66 -3.14
N ILE A 8 -19.59 -8.07 -3.13
CA ILE A 8 -19.90 -6.89 -3.94
C ILE A 8 -19.02 -5.71 -3.52
N SER A 9 -18.82 -5.50 -2.22
CA SER A 9 -17.93 -4.46 -1.69
C SER A 9 -16.48 -4.67 -2.11
N VAL A 10 -15.96 -5.90 -2.02
CA VAL A 10 -14.60 -6.24 -2.48
C VAL A 10 -14.46 -5.99 -3.99
N GLN A 11 -15.42 -6.45 -4.80
CA GLN A 11 -15.42 -6.23 -6.24
C GLN A 11 -15.45 -4.75 -6.60
N GLN A 12 -16.31 -3.96 -5.95
CA GLN A 12 -16.39 -2.53 -6.18
C GLN A 12 -15.05 -1.86 -5.87
N ARG A 13 -14.45 -2.19 -4.72
CA ARG A 13 -13.18 -1.60 -4.31
C ARG A 13 -12.03 -1.96 -5.25
N LEU A 14 -12.01 -3.20 -5.76
CA LEU A 14 -11.06 -3.63 -6.78
C LEU A 14 -11.31 -2.94 -8.12
N ARG A 15 -12.56 -2.69 -8.52
CA ARG A 15 -12.85 -1.89 -9.72
C ARG A 15 -12.26 -0.48 -9.61
N ASP A 16 -12.44 0.16 -8.45
CA ASP A 16 -11.87 1.49 -8.18
C ASP A 16 -10.33 1.47 -8.16
N ALA A 17 -9.72 0.32 -7.84
CA ALA A 17 -8.28 0.09 -7.88
C ALA A 17 -7.72 -0.27 -9.27
N GLY A 18 -8.56 -0.31 -10.31
CA GLY A 18 -8.14 -0.59 -11.69
C GLY A 18 -8.23 -2.06 -12.10
N TYR A 19 -9.03 -2.88 -11.42
CA TYR A 19 -9.37 -4.23 -11.88
C TYR A 19 -10.66 -4.22 -12.70
N ARG A 20 -10.79 -5.14 -13.65
CA ARG A 20 -12.00 -5.30 -14.48
C ARG A 20 -12.60 -6.66 -14.25
N ASP A 21 -13.92 -6.73 -14.16
CA ASP A 21 -14.64 -8.00 -14.04
C ASP A 21 -14.40 -8.86 -15.29
N LEU A 22 -14.06 -10.12 -15.05
CA LEU A 22 -13.98 -11.17 -16.05
C LEU A 22 -15.28 -11.97 -15.97
N ALA A 23 -15.98 -12.10 -17.09
CA ALA A 23 -17.23 -12.85 -17.14
C ALA A 23 -16.99 -14.31 -16.69
N THR A 24 -17.75 -14.77 -15.70
CA THR A 24 -17.73 -16.16 -15.24
C THR A 24 -18.98 -16.91 -15.73
N PRO A 25 -18.85 -18.15 -16.23
CA PRO A 25 -17.59 -18.89 -16.39
C PRO A 25 -16.73 -18.31 -17.53
N PHE A 26 -15.41 -18.41 -17.39
CA PHE A 26 -14.47 -18.09 -18.45
C PHE A 26 -13.74 -19.34 -18.93
N ARG A 27 -13.23 -19.30 -20.16
CA ARG A 27 -12.58 -20.45 -20.79
C ARG A 27 -11.08 -20.26 -20.89
N MET A 28 -10.32 -21.27 -20.45
CA MET A 28 -8.85 -21.32 -20.56
C MET A 28 -8.44 -22.72 -21.01
N ALA A 29 -7.53 -22.83 -21.99
CA ALA A 29 -7.12 -24.09 -22.60
C ALA A 29 -8.29 -25.02 -23.01
N GLY A 30 -9.44 -24.44 -23.40
CA GLY A 30 -10.64 -25.20 -23.77
C GLY A 30 -11.51 -25.67 -22.59
N VAL A 31 -11.09 -25.46 -21.34
CA VAL A 31 -11.81 -25.80 -20.10
C VAL A 31 -12.56 -24.57 -19.57
N GLU A 32 -13.80 -24.75 -19.12
CA GLU A 32 -14.59 -23.70 -18.48
C GLU A 32 -14.37 -23.69 -16.97
N PHE A 33 -14.08 -22.50 -16.43
CA PHE A 33 -13.85 -22.28 -15.01
C PHE A 33 -14.92 -21.38 -14.43
N GLN A 34 -15.50 -21.81 -13.31
CA GLN A 34 -16.56 -21.09 -12.61
C GLN A 34 -16.11 -20.70 -11.20
N PHE A 35 -16.23 -19.41 -10.91
CA PHE A 35 -15.86 -18.76 -9.65
C PHE A 35 -16.97 -17.82 -9.23
N THR A 36 -17.04 -17.49 -7.93
CA THR A 36 -17.98 -16.46 -7.43
C THR A 36 -17.75 -15.13 -8.15
N GLY A 37 -16.49 -14.77 -8.38
CA GLY A 37 -16.10 -13.67 -9.23
C GLY A 37 -14.67 -13.86 -9.74
N ALA A 38 -14.35 -13.26 -10.87
CA ALA A 38 -13.00 -13.20 -11.39
C ALA A 38 -12.75 -11.78 -11.89
N MET A 39 -11.55 -11.25 -11.64
CA MET A 39 -11.17 -9.91 -12.07
C MET A 39 -9.75 -9.91 -12.61
N LEU A 40 -9.51 -9.12 -13.65
CA LEU A 40 -8.19 -8.96 -14.26
C LEU A 40 -7.69 -7.54 -14.00
N GLY A 41 -6.44 -7.42 -13.56
CA GLY A 41 -5.79 -6.12 -13.43
C GLY A 41 -5.68 -5.41 -14.78
N SER A 42 -5.69 -4.09 -14.74
CA SER A 42 -5.46 -3.25 -15.92
C SER A 42 -4.20 -2.40 -15.76
N ALA A 43 -3.71 -1.85 -16.88
CA ALA A 43 -2.50 -1.04 -16.93
C ALA A 43 -1.28 -1.76 -16.30
N GLY A 44 -0.61 -1.12 -15.33
CA GLY A 44 0.58 -1.66 -14.65
C GLY A 44 0.36 -2.96 -13.85
N ARG A 45 -0.89 -3.45 -13.77
CA ARG A 45 -1.29 -4.70 -13.13
C ARG A 45 -1.87 -5.72 -14.12
N GLY A 46 -1.56 -5.58 -15.42
CA GLY A 46 -2.14 -6.41 -16.48
C GLY A 46 -1.93 -7.92 -16.36
N LEU A 47 -1.08 -8.37 -15.42
CA LEU A 47 -0.82 -9.78 -15.15
C LEU A 47 -1.61 -10.32 -13.94
N ASP A 48 -2.27 -9.47 -13.16
CA ASP A 48 -2.93 -9.91 -11.94
C ASP A 48 -4.30 -10.52 -12.26
N LEU A 49 -4.47 -11.82 -11.99
CA LEU A 49 -5.75 -12.53 -12.07
C LEU A 49 -6.27 -12.78 -10.65
N ILE A 50 -7.31 -12.03 -10.27
CA ILE A 50 -7.94 -12.13 -8.97
C ILE A 50 -9.14 -13.06 -9.06
N LEU A 51 -9.18 -14.08 -8.20
CA LEU A 51 -10.29 -15.02 -8.08
C LEU A 51 -10.98 -14.80 -6.74
N LEU A 52 -12.29 -14.58 -6.77
CA LEU A 52 -13.12 -14.37 -5.60
C LEU A 52 -13.89 -15.64 -5.27
N PHE A 53 -13.86 -16.04 -4.00
CA PHE A 53 -14.56 -17.20 -3.46
C PHE A 53 -15.44 -16.77 -2.29
N ASP A 54 -16.74 -17.00 -2.37
CA ASP A 54 -17.66 -16.79 -1.24
C ASP A 54 -17.66 -18.02 -0.33
N THR A 55 -16.91 -17.96 0.76
CA THR A 55 -16.80 -19.09 1.70
C THR A 55 -18.01 -19.20 2.65
N THR A 56 -18.97 -18.26 2.58
CA THR A 56 -20.18 -18.26 3.42
C THR A 56 -21.35 -18.91 2.70
N THR A 57 -21.68 -18.36 1.52
CA THR A 57 -22.86 -18.73 0.71
C THR A 57 -22.50 -19.25 -0.66
N GLY A 58 -21.21 -19.44 -0.98
CA GLY A 58 -20.80 -19.81 -2.33
C GLY A 58 -21.34 -21.16 -2.79
N ASP A 59 -21.96 -21.12 -3.96
CA ASP A 59 -22.66 -22.25 -4.59
C ASP A 59 -21.72 -23.19 -5.36
N PHE A 60 -20.44 -22.82 -5.55
CA PHE A 60 -19.48 -23.55 -6.40
C PHE A 60 -18.54 -24.49 -5.62
N GLY A 61 -18.91 -24.84 -4.39
CA GLY A 61 -18.01 -25.55 -3.47
C GLY A 61 -16.95 -24.63 -2.86
N ASP A 62 -17.23 -23.33 -2.81
CA ASP A 62 -16.37 -22.30 -2.22
C ASP A 62 -16.29 -22.41 -0.68
N ARG A 63 -17.11 -23.29 -0.09
CA ARG A 63 -17.11 -23.61 1.35
C ARG A 63 -16.10 -24.71 1.72
N ASP A 64 -15.41 -25.29 0.74
CA ASP A 64 -14.45 -26.37 0.91
C ASP A 64 -13.11 -25.98 0.27
N ALA A 65 -12.08 -25.82 1.11
CA ALA A 65 -10.75 -25.42 0.67
C ALA A 65 -10.13 -26.41 -0.32
N SER A 66 -10.43 -27.71 -0.20
CA SER A 66 -9.90 -28.73 -1.12
C SER A 66 -10.45 -28.55 -2.54
N ARG A 67 -11.72 -28.16 -2.66
CA ARG A 67 -12.39 -27.88 -3.94
C ARG A 67 -11.94 -26.55 -4.54
N ILE A 68 -11.71 -25.54 -3.71
CA ILE A 68 -11.08 -24.28 -4.15
C ILE A 68 -9.71 -24.59 -4.73
N ARG A 69 -8.87 -25.30 -3.97
CA ARG A 69 -7.52 -25.69 -4.38
C ARG A 69 -7.51 -26.45 -5.69
N ALA A 70 -8.32 -27.50 -5.83
CA ALA A 70 -8.37 -28.28 -7.06
C ALA A 70 -8.73 -27.42 -8.29
N ARG A 71 -9.63 -26.44 -8.14
CA ARG A 71 -9.99 -25.50 -9.21
C ARG A 71 -8.85 -24.53 -9.53
N VAL A 72 -8.18 -24.00 -8.51
CA VAL A 72 -7.02 -23.11 -8.70
C VAL A 72 -5.86 -23.84 -9.36
N GLU A 73 -5.55 -25.08 -8.94
CA GLU A 73 -4.52 -25.91 -9.57
C GLU A 73 -4.87 -26.25 -11.01
N ALA A 74 -6.13 -26.60 -11.30
CA ALA A 74 -6.59 -26.87 -12.67
C ALA A 74 -6.47 -25.62 -13.55
N LEU A 75 -6.80 -24.44 -13.02
CA LEU A 75 -6.63 -23.18 -13.73
C LEU A 75 -5.15 -22.85 -13.95
N SER A 76 -4.29 -23.03 -12.94
CA SER A 76 -2.83 -22.84 -13.07
C SER A 76 -2.28 -23.69 -14.22
N ARG A 77 -2.65 -24.97 -14.29
CA ARG A 77 -2.24 -25.84 -15.40
C ARG A 77 -2.76 -25.36 -16.75
N ALA A 78 -3.99 -24.85 -16.82
CA ALA A 78 -4.53 -24.30 -18.05
C ALA A 78 -3.82 -23.00 -18.49
N LEU A 79 -3.37 -22.19 -17.53
CA LEU A 79 -2.53 -21.01 -17.80
C LEU A 79 -1.15 -21.44 -18.31
N ASP A 80 -0.54 -22.46 -17.69
CA ASP A 80 0.75 -23.00 -18.12
C ASP A 80 0.68 -23.53 -19.56
N ILE A 81 -0.38 -24.26 -19.91
CA ILE A 81 -0.61 -24.79 -21.28
C ILE A 81 -0.79 -23.66 -22.30
N THR A 82 -1.41 -22.57 -21.91
CA THR A 82 -1.62 -21.40 -22.79
C THR A 82 -0.44 -20.43 -22.79
N GLU A 83 0.66 -20.78 -22.09
CA GLU A 83 1.84 -19.93 -21.86
C GLU A 83 1.48 -18.54 -21.28
N SER A 84 0.38 -18.49 -20.53
CA SER A 84 -0.10 -17.25 -19.93
C SER A 84 0.80 -16.83 -18.77
N ARG A 85 1.00 -15.52 -18.66
CA ARG A 85 1.83 -14.89 -17.61
C ARG A 85 1.01 -14.41 -16.42
N TYR A 86 -0.26 -14.78 -16.34
CA TYR A 86 -1.14 -14.34 -15.26
C TYR A 86 -0.70 -14.89 -13.90
N VAL A 87 -0.64 -14.00 -12.91
CA VAL A 87 -0.37 -14.31 -11.51
C VAL A 87 -1.71 -14.42 -10.79
N ILE A 88 -1.98 -15.61 -10.24
CA ILE A 88 -3.23 -15.86 -9.53
C ILE A 88 -3.14 -15.30 -8.10
N THR A 89 -4.16 -14.53 -7.70
CA THR A 89 -4.45 -14.23 -6.29
C THR A 89 -5.85 -14.71 -5.95
N SER A 90 -5.97 -15.56 -4.94
CA SER A 90 -7.24 -16.05 -4.42
C SER A 90 -7.68 -15.19 -3.24
N VAL A 91 -8.89 -14.64 -3.32
CA VAL A 91 -9.51 -13.84 -2.26
C VAL A 91 -10.70 -14.62 -1.71
N LEU A 92 -10.54 -15.14 -0.49
CA LEU A 92 -11.53 -15.89 0.24
C LEU A 92 -12.37 -14.92 1.07
N VAL A 93 -13.65 -14.78 0.76
CA VAL A 93 -14.53 -13.79 1.38
C VAL A 93 -15.61 -14.47 2.20
N GLY A 94 -15.66 -14.19 3.50
CA GLY A 94 -16.68 -14.72 4.39
C GLY A 94 -16.13 -15.49 5.58
N ALA A 95 -16.55 -16.75 5.70
CA ALA A 95 -16.11 -17.65 6.76
C ALA A 95 -14.64 -18.08 6.59
N THR A 96 -13.90 -18.09 7.70
CA THR A 96 -12.51 -18.56 7.74
C THR A 96 -12.47 -20.07 7.51
N LEU A 97 -11.77 -20.51 6.46
CA LEU A 97 -11.51 -21.93 6.21
C LEU A 97 -10.30 -22.35 7.06
N VAL A 98 -10.50 -23.25 8.03
CA VAL A 98 -9.42 -23.62 8.97
C VAL A 98 -8.42 -24.60 8.33
N ASP A 99 -8.89 -25.42 7.39
CA ASP A 99 -8.09 -26.45 6.72
C ASP A 99 -7.81 -26.06 5.27
N GLY A 100 -6.59 -26.36 4.77
CA GLY A 100 -6.27 -26.31 3.34
C GLY A 100 -5.82 -24.97 2.76
N ILE A 101 -5.79 -23.89 3.56
CA ILE A 101 -5.25 -22.58 3.13
C ILE A 101 -3.74 -22.64 2.92
N GLU A 102 -3.01 -23.32 3.80
CA GLU A 102 -1.55 -23.46 3.66
C GLU A 102 -1.19 -24.07 2.31
N ALA A 103 -1.87 -25.15 1.93
CA ALA A 103 -1.65 -25.80 0.65
C ALA A 103 -2.11 -24.95 -0.56
N LEU A 104 -3.12 -24.07 -0.39
CA LEU A 104 -3.49 -23.11 -1.44
C LEU A 104 -2.42 -22.02 -1.59
N SER A 105 -1.79 -21.64 -0.49
CA SER A 105 -0.72 -20.63 -0.42
C SER A 105 0.57 -21.10 -1.11
N ASP A 106 0.79 -22.41 -1.23
CA ASP A 106 1.89 -22.98 -2.02
C ASP A 106 1.77 -22.67 -3.53
N THR A 107 0.53 -22.49 -4.03
CA THR A 107 0.26 -22.31 -5.46
C THR A 107 0.01 -20.85 -5.83
N CYS A 108 -0.63 -20.08 -4.95
CA CYS A 108 -1.03 -18.72 -5.24
C CYS A 108 -1.04 -17.86 -3.98
N ARG A 109 -1.10 -16.53 -4.16
CA ARG A 109 -1.33 -15.64 -3.02
C ARG A 109 -2.76 -15.79 -2.53
N VAL A 110 -2.94 -16.00 -1.24
CA VAL A 110 -4.26 -16.11 -0.61
C VAL A 110 -4.51 -14.91 0.30
N LEU A 111 -5.65 -14.26 0.13
CA LEU A 111 -6.14 -13.18 1.00
C LEU A 111 -7.45 -13.63 1.63
N GLN A 112 -7.60 -13.43 2.93
CA GLN A 112 -8.85 -13.69 3.65
C GLN A 112 -9.53 -12.38 4.01
N VAL A 113 -10.79 -12.26 3.61
CA VAL A 113 -11.68 -11.15 3.94
C VAL A 113 -12.78 -11.68 4.83
N GLU A 114 -12.63 -11.44 6.13
CA GLU A 114 -13.55 -11.96 7.14
C GLU A 114 -14.75 -11.04 7.33
N ASN A 115 -15.93 -11.63 7.49
CA ASN A 115 -17.10 -10.89 7.96
C ASN A 115 -17.04 -10.82 9.49
N VAL A 116 -16.26 -9.91 10.05
CA VAL A 116 -16.30 -9.66 11.50
C VAL A 116 -17.65 -9.01 11.80
N ALA A 117 -18.57 -9.82 12.30
CA ALA A 117 -19.77 -9.32 12.97
C ALA A 117 -19.28 -8.44 14.13
N LEU A 118 -19.34 -7.13 13.93
CA LEU A 118 -18.94 -6.14 14.90
C LEU A 118 -19.54 -6.49 16.26
N THR A 119 -18.68 -6.58 17.25
CA THR A 119 -19.08 -6.58 18.65
C THR A 119 -19.79 -5.26 18.91
N SER A 120 -21.12 -5.29 18.89
CA SER A 120 -22.00 -4.44 19.68
C SER A 120 -21.71 -2.92 19.69
N ASP A 121 -21.46 -2.27 18.55
CA ASP A 121 -21.72 -0.82 18.44
C ASP A 121 -21.94 -0.37 16.98
N VAL A 122 -23.21 -0.23 16.61
CA VAL A 122 -23.70 -0.17 15.22
C VAL A 122 -23.45 1.20 14.54
N ALA A 123 -22.99 2.21 15.29
CA ALA A 123 -22.81 3.57 14.76
C ALA A 123 -21.40 3.87 14.19
N ILE A 124 -20.35 3.19 14.67
CA ILE A 124 -18.95 3.31 14.20
C ILE A 124 -18.59 2.18 13.21
N ALA A 125 -19.47 1.18 13.14
CA ALA A 125 -19.33 -0.07 12.40
C ALA A 125 -19.05 0.05 10.89
N GLY A 126 -19.69 1.01 10.21
CA GLY A 126 -19.63 1.09 8.75
C GLY A 126 -18.24 1.43 8.22
N GLY A 127 -17.55 2.39 8.85
CA GLY A 127 -16.20 2.80 8.47
C GLY A 127 -15.14 1.77 8.87
N ALA A 128 -15.24 1.23 10.08
CA ALA A 128 -14.27 0.25 10.59
C ALA A 128 -14.27 -1.07 9.80
N MET A 129 -15.45 -1.56 9.41
CA MET A 129 -15.58 -2.77 8.58
C MET A 129 -14.98 -2.56 7.19
N LEU A 130 -15.24 -1.40 6.57
CA LEU A 130 -14.67 -1.07 5.27
C LEU A 130 -13.15 -0.95 5.35
N GLN A 131 -12.62 -0.30 6.40
CA GLN A 131 -11.19 -0.13 6.61
C GLN A 131 -10.49 -1.47 6.87
N GLN A 132 -11.11 -2.36 7.65
CA GLN A 132 -10.57 -3.70 7.87
C GLN A 132 -10.56 -4.54 6.57
N MET A 133 -11.64 -4.47 5.79
CA MET A 133 -11.69 -5.09 4.47
C MET A 133 -10.59 -4.53 3.55
N GLU A 134 -10.43 -3.21 3.52
CA GLU A 134 -9.36 -2.54 2.76
C GLU A 134 -7.97 -2.98 3.20
N ASP A 135 -7.74 -3.14 4.51
CA ASP A 135 -6.47 -3.63 5.05
C ASP A 135 -6.18 -5.06 4.60
N GLN A 136 -7.20 -5.92 4.59
CA GLN A 136 -7.08 -7.31 4.14
C GLN A 136 -6.78 -7.42 2.63
N ILE A 137 -7.23 -6.47 1.81
CA ILE A 137 -6.94 -6.43 0.37
C ILE A 137 -5.87 -5.41 -0.02
N ARG A 138 -5.21 -4.76 0.95
CA ARG A 138 -4.33 -3.60 0.75
C ARG A 138 -3.22 -3.86 -0.26
N VAL A 139 -2.75 -5.11 -0.34
CA VAL A 139 -1.70 -5.52 -1.28
C VAL A 139 -2.12 -5.45 -2.75
N LEU A 140 -3.43 -5.50 -3.02
CA LEU A 140 -4.01 -5.35 -4.36
C LEU A 140 -4.32 -3.89 -4.69
N LEU A 141 -4.39 -3.02 -3.68
CA LEU A 141 -4.74 -1.62 -3.84
C LEU A 141 -3.52 -0.79 -4.23
N PRO A 142 -3.69 0.32 -4.97
CA PRO A 142 -2.60 1.27 -5.19
C PRO A 142 -2.03 1.71 -3.84
N LEU A 143 -0.71 1.85 -3.73
CA LEU A 143 -0.10 2.42 -2.54
C LEU A 143 -0.52 3.89 -2.44
N THR A 144 -1.57 4.15 -1.67
CA THR A 144 -1.86 5.50 -1.19
C THR A 144 -0.81 5.81 -0.15
N LEU A 145 0.24 6.52 -0.57
CA LEU A 145 1.09 7.19 0.38
C LEU A 145 0.18 8.14 1.16
N PRO A 146 0.25 8.17 2.51
CA PRO A 146 -0.42 9.22 3.25
C PRO A 146 0.00 10.53 2.60
N GLU A 147 -0.95 11.44 2.36
CA GLU A 147 -0.62 12.80 1.95
C GLU A 147 0.47 13.23 2.91
N THR A 148 1.69 13.37 2.40
CA THR A 148 2.72 14.06 3.14
C THR A 148 2.06 15.40 3.37
N THR A 149 1.69 15.72 4.61
CA THR A 149 1.26 17.05 4.98
C THR A 149 2.45 17.92 4.66
N VAL A 150 2.52 18.35 3.41
CA VAL A 150 3.32 19.48 3.00
C VAL A 150 2.57 20.63 3.64
N GLU A 151 2.90 20.90 4.90
CA GLU A 151 2.77 22.25 5.42
C GLU A 151 3.65 23.12 4.51
N ILE A 152 3.10 23.50 3.36
CA ILE A 152 3.66 24.56 2.54
C ILE A 152 3.31 25.86 3.27
N ALA A 153 4.14 26.16 4.26
CA ALA A 153 4.40 27.52 4.69
C ALA A 153 5.92 27.67 4.87
N GLY A 154 6.66 27.54 3.76
CA GLY A 154 7.97 28.20 3.62
C GLY A 154 9.07 27.87 4.63
N GLY A 155 9.13 26.65 5.17
CA GLY A 155 10.18 26.24 6.09
C GLY A 155 10.69 24.86 5.74
N LEU A 156 11.95 24.80 5.32
CA LEU A 156 12.94 23.79 5.70
C LEU A 156 12.37 22.55 6.45
N ALA A 157 12.44 21.38 5.80
CA ALA A 157 11.91 20.08 6.24
C ALA A 157 11.94 19.79 7.77
N PRO A 158 11.01 18.95 8.31
CA PRO A 158 10.90 18.63 9.74
C PRO A 158 12.17 18.08 10.39
N ALA A 159 13.08 17.49 9.60
CA ALA A 159 14.40 17.05 10.08
C ALA A 159 15.31 18.24 10.46
N MET A 160 15.16 19.37 9.80
CA MET A 160 15.95 20.57 10.03
C MET A 160 15.40 21.40 11.19
N ASP A 161 14.08 21.44 11.37
CA ASP A 161 13.47 21.99 12.59
C ASP A 161 13.89 21.19 13.83
N GLN A 162 13.97 19.86 13.71
CA GLN A 162 14.54 19.01 14.76
C GLN A 162 16.03 19.32 15.01
N LEU A 163 16.83 19.50 13.97
CA LEU A 163 18.24 19.88 14.10
C LEU A 163 18.41 21.24 14.80
N ILE A 164 17.62 22.24 14.40
CA ILE A 164 17.62 23.59 15.00
C ILE A 164 17.17 23.52 16.47
N SER A 165 16.16 22.71 16.78
CA SER A 165 15.69 22.53 18.16
C SER A 165 16.70 21.80 19.08
N ALA A 166 17.59 20.99 18.49
CA ALA A 166 18.64 20.28 19.21
C ALA A 166 19.88 21.16 19.48
N LEU A 167 19.96 22.35 18.87
CA LEU A 167 21.07 23.28 19.12
C LEU A 167 20.92 23.95 20.50
N PRO A 168 22.02 24.16 21.23
CA PRO A 168 22.01 24.93 22.46
C PRO A 168 21.49 26.36 22.21
N LYS A 169 20.69 26.91 23.14
CA LYS A 169 20.16 28.29 23.07
C LYS A 169 21.24 29.39 23.02
N SER A 170 22.50 29.03 23.25
CA SER A 170 23.67 29.91 23.18
C SER A 170 24.27 30.02 21.79
N VAL A 171 23.76 29.28 20.80
CA VAL A 171 24.24 29.33 19.41
C VAL A 171 23.57 30.49 18.68
N ASP A 172 24.38 31.28 17.97
CA ASP A 172 23.89 32.38 17.13
C ASP A 172 23.02 31.83 16.00
N THR A 173 21.72 32.14 16.08
CA THR A 173 20.73 31.70 15.09
C THR A 173 20.99 32.28 13.72
N ALA A 174 21.60 33.46 13.61
CA ALA A 174 21.96 34.07 12.32
C ALA A 174 23.09 33.30 11.63
N MET A 175 24.07 32.83 12.40
CA MET A 175 25.16 31.98 11.90
C MET A 175 24.63 30.63 11.41
N VAL A 176 23.70 30.02 12.15
CA VAL A 176 23.08 28.74 11.78
C VAL A 176 22.27 28.86 10.51
N THR A 177 21.43 29.89 10.37
CA THR A 177 20.65 30.13 9.15
C THR A 177 21.56 30.33 7.94
N ALA A 178 22.63 31.13 8.08
CA ALA A 178 23.58 31.35 6.99
C ALA A 178 24.31 30.07 6.54
N LEU A 179 24.66 29.18 7.48
CA LEU A 179 25.28 27.89 7.16
C LEU A 179 24.31 26.90 6.51
N ILE A 180 23.04 26.89 6.93
CA ILE A 180 21.98 26.08 6.33
C ILE A 180 21.73 26.52 4.88
N GLU A 181 21.68 27.83 4.61
CA GLU A 181 21.54 28.36 3.25
C GLU A 181 22.77 28.06 2.38
N ALA A 182 23.96 28.00 2.97
CA ALA A 182 25.18 27.59 2.29
C ALA A 182 25.20 26.08 1.98
N ALA A 183 24.63 25.25 2.85
CA ALA A 183 24.57 23.79 2.65
C ALA A 183 23.79 23.38 1.40
N GLN A 184 22.79 24.17 1.01
CA GLN A 184 22.06 23.95 -0.25
C GLN A 184 22.95 24.10 -1.50
N ARG A 185 24.08 24.81 -1.39
CA ARG A 185 25.03 25.09 -2.47
C ARG A 185 26.28 24.19 -2.43
N GLY A 186 26.34 23.24 -1.49
CA GLY A 186 27.42 22.26 -1.38
C GLY A 186 28.55 22.67 -0.41
N GLU A 187 29.50 21.76 -0.24
CA GLU A 187 30.55 21.81 0.79
C GLU A 187 31.43 23.06 0.70
N GLU A 188 31.88 23.43 -0.50
CA GLU A 188 32.74 24.61 -0.70
C GLU A 188 32.06 25.91 -0.23
N ALA A 189 30.76 26.03 -0.48
CA ALA A 189 29.97 27.19 -0.07
C ALA A 189 29.82 27.28 1.46
N VAL A 190 29.69 26.13 2.13
CA VAL A 190 29.65 26.06 3.60
C VAL A 190 30.99 26.47 4.20
N THR A 191 32.09 25.92 3.70
CA THR A 191 33.44 26.24 4.19
C THR A 191 33.76 27.72 4.03
N GLN A 192 33.40 28.33 2.89
CA GLN A 192 33.58 29.76 2.66
C GLN A 192 32.74 30.61 3.62
N THR A 193 31.46 30.27 3.80
CA THR A 193 30.54 31.01 4.68
C THR A 193 30.97 30.91 6.14
N ALA A 194 31.37 29.72 6.59
CA ALA A 194 31.94 29.51 7.93
C ALA A 194 33.22 30.35 8.13
N GLY A 195 34.11 30.36 7.14
CA GLY A 195 35.34 31.16 7.18
C GLY A 195 35.08 32.65 7.35
N LEU A 196 34.10 33.20 6.62
CA LEU A 196 33.72 34.62 6.72
C LEU A 196 33.11 34.97 8.09
N LEU A 197 32.25 34.10 8.62
CA LEU A 197 31.59 34.33 9.91
C LEU A 197 32.56 34.23 11.09
N ILE A 198 33.60 33.40 10.98
CA ILE A 198 34.68 33.31 11.98
C ILE A 198 35.64 34.50 11.86
N ALA A 199 35.93 34.97 10.64
CA ALA A 199 36.85 36.08 10.40
C ALA A 199 36.28 37.45 10.83
N ALA A 200 34.96 37.66 10.71
CA ALA A 200 34.30 38.92 11.04
C ALA A 200 34.57 39.45 12.48
N PRO A 201 34.42 38.65 13.55
CA PRO A 201 34.77 39.10 14.91
C PRO A 201 36.28 39.27 15.13
N LEU A 202 37.13 38.56 14.39
CA LEU A 202 38.59 38.74 14.47
C LEU A 202 39.06 40.07 13.85
N SER A 203 38.47 40.48 12.73
CA SER A 203 38.81 41.76 12.07
C SER A 203 38.28 42.98 12.82
N ALA A 204 37.12 42.87 13.49
CA ALA A 204 36.59 43.94 14.34
C ALA A 204 37.46 44.21 15.58
N ALA A 205 38.17 43.19 16.09
CA ALA A 205 39.08 43.33 17.21
C ALA A 205 40.41 44.04 16.84
N THR A 206 40.82 43.98 15.56
CA THR A 206 42.04 44.64 15.08
C THR A 206 41.87 46.14 14.82
N ASP A 207 40.67 46.61 14.49
CA ASP A 207 40.41 48.04 14.23
C ASP A 207 40.14 48.87 15.51
N GLY A 208 39.86 48.21 16.64
CA GLY A 208 39.63 48.87 17.93
C GLY A 208 40.90 49.23 18.71
N ALA A 209 42.10 48.90 18.21
CA ALA A 209 43.38 49.14 18.90
C ALA A 209 44.08 50.46 18.51
N HIS A 210 43.46 51.30 17.68
CA HIS A 210 44.04 52.56 17.19
C HIS A 210 43.17 53.81 17.42
N SER A 211 42.37 53.85 18.51
CA SER A 211 41.77 55.10 18.98
C SER A 211 42.09 55.41 20.42
#